data_AF-T0JA81-F1
#
_entry.id   AF-T0JA81-F1
#
_cell.length_a   1.000
_cell.length_b   1.000
_cell.length_c   1.000
_cell.angle_alpha   90.00
_cell.angle_beta   90.00
_cell.angle_gamma   90.00
#
_symmetry.space_group_name_H-M   'P 1'
#
loop_
_entity.id
_entity.type
_entity.pdbx_description
1 polymer ?
#
loop_
_entity_poly.entity_id
_entity_poly.type
_entity_poly.pdbx_seq_one_letter_code
_entity_poly.pdbx_strand_id
1 'polypeptide(L)'
;MWTDTETQALRSVTAKEASLPSSDDGLDAQVGREIAGINMIVRTYALGQPAMTPIDGPGTISPLDQQSRLQAADWIADTPRAGASQQLDPSMDYALALLDVSDRIDAIGFEPLMAGANAAASAQAKGLDWNRYRYSAMIVTGVGPEIEGEPLSPFGKYHLRLAARRFAQGDTAFIILSGGRAHPRATPFTEAVEMKKALIERYGIPADAIVIEPYARHTTTNLRNASRLLMQMGAPLDKDALILCNPVQSAYIESEKFTDRNAAELGYQPGRVVSRISPTELVFRPSRASARIDPRDPLDP
;
A
#
# COMPACT_ATOMS: atom_id res chain seq x y z
N MET A 1 -1.07 -22.20 -13.60
CA MET A 1 -0.58 -21.99 -12.23
C MET A 1 0.73 -22.74 -12.11
N TRP A 2 1.70 -22.14 -11.44
CA TRP A 2 2.98 -22.79 -11.13
C TRP A 2 2.78 -23.85 -10.04
N THR A 3 3.32 -25.03 -10.26
CA THR A 3 3.37 -26.12 -9.26
C THR A 3 4.51 -25.89 -8.26
N ASP A 4 4.47 -26.60 -7.13
CA ASP A 4 5.56 -26.54 -6.14
C ASP A 4 6.89 -27.01 -6.74
N THR A 5 6.86 -28.03 -7.60
CA THR A 5 8.05 -28.54 -8.31
C THR A 5 8.65 -27.50 -9.26
N GLU A 6 7.82 -26.84 -10.09
CA GLU A 6 8.27 -25.79 -11.00
C GLU A 6 8.80 -24.58 -10.23
N THR A 7 8.12 -24.20 -9.14
CA THR A 7 8.54 -23.12 -8.23
C THR A 7 9.91 -23.42 -7.64
N GLN A 8 10.13 -24.64 -7.14
CA GLN A 8 11.41 -25.04 -6.55
C GLN A 8 12.53 -25.10 -7.59
N ALA A 9 12.23 -25.55 -8.81
CA ALA A 9 13.18 -25.56 -9.91
C ALA A 9 13.62 -24.13 -10.26
N LEU A 10 12.68 -23.20 -10.42
CA LEU A 10 13.00 -21.80 -10.75
C LEU A 10 13.83 -21.14 -9.64
N ARG A 11 13.40 -21.30 -8.38
CA ARG A 11 14.12 -20.83 -7.19
C ARG A 11 15.57 -21.34 -7.12
N SER A 12 15.78 -22.61 -7.45
CA SER A 12 17.11 -23.23 -7.44
C SER A 12 18.05 -22.70 -8.54
N VAL A 13 17.48 -22.31 -9.68
CA VAL A 13 18.23 -21.70 -10.79
C VAL A 13 18.55 -20.24 -10.47
N THR A 14 17.56 -19.46 -10.06
CA THR A 14 17.73 -18.02 -9.77
C THR A 14 18.63 -17.76 -8.57
N ALA A 15 18.61 -18.60 -7.54
CA ALA A 15 19.50 -18.46 -6.37
C ALA A 15 21.00 -18.46 -6.72
N LYS A 16 21.38 -18.91 -7.92
CA LYS A 16 22.77 -18.92 -8.41
C LYS A 16 23.15 -17.65 -9.19
N GLU A 17 22.18 -16.79 -9.50
CA GLU A 17 22.36 -15.57 -10.28
C GLU A 17 22.65 -14.36 -9.38
N ALA A 18 23.90 -14.20 -8.97
CA ALA A 18 24.32 -13.15 -8.04
C ALA A 18 24.19 -11.70 -8.57
N SER A 19 23.94 -11.52 -9.87
CA SER A 19 23.80 -10.19 -10.50
C SER A 19 22.40 -9.60 -10.42
N LEU A 20 21.39 -10.37 -10.01
CA LEU A 20 20.02 -9.88 -9.93
C LEU A 20 19.81 -9.06 -8.63
N PRO A 21 19.09 -7.93 -8.70
CA PRO A 21 18.66 -7.23 -7.50
C PRO A 21 17.83 -8.16 -6.62
N SER A 22 18.09 -8.16 -5.32
CA SER A 22 17.31 -8.92 -4.36
C SER A 22 16.84 -8.06 -3.20
N SER A 23 15.68 -8.39 -2.65
CA SER A 23 15.28 -7.92 -1.32
C SER A 23 16.24 -8.38 -0.22
N ASP A 24 16.08 -7.82 0.98
CA ASP A 24 16.91 -8.11 2.16
C ASP A 24 16.76 -9.55 2.68
N ASP A 25 15.73 -10.28 2.27
CA ASP A 25 15.55 -11.72 2.55
C ASP A 25 16.04 -12.64 1.41
N GLY A 26 16.72 -12.08 0.41
CA GLY A 26 17.41 -12.81 -0.64
C GLY A 26 16.55 -13.14 -1.85
N LEU A 27 17.23 -13.43 -2.97
CA LEU A 27 16.63 -13.66 -4.28
C LEU A 27 15.70 -14.89 -4.30
N ASP A 28 16.07 -15.96 -3.58
CA ASP A 28 15.25 -17.16 -3.45
C ASP A 28 13.86 -16.87 -2.84
N ALA A 29 13.83 -16.09 -1.75
CA ALA A 29 12.60 -15.68 -1.10
C ALA A 29 11.76 -14.75 -1.98
N GLN A 30 12.42 -13.84 -2.71
CA GLN A 30 11.77 -12.94 -3.65
C GLN A 30 11.07 -13.70 -4.78
N VAL A 31 11.78 -14.59 -5.48
CA VAL A 31 11.22 -15.41 -6.57
C VAL A 31 10.06 -16.27 -6.06
N GLY A 32 10.19 -16.83 -4.86
CA GLY A 32 9.09 -17.56 -4.21
C GLY A 32 7.84 -16.70 -4.00
N ARG A 33 7.98 -15.43 -3.61
CA ARG A 33 6.84 -14.51 -3.46
C ARG A 33 6.20 -14.11 -4.78
N GLU A 34 7.01 -13.84 -5.80
CA GLU A 34 6.52 -13.47 -7.15
C GLU A 34 5.64 -14.58 -7.74
N ILE A 35 6.12 -15.82 -7.73
CA ILE A 35 5.34 -16.98 -8.20
C ILE A 35 4.08 -17.19 -7.35
N ALA A 36 4.19 -17.07 -6.02
CA ALA A 36 3.04 -17.18 -5.12
C ALA A 36 1.98 -16.11 -5.41
N GLY A 37 2.40 -14.89 -5.77
CA GLY A 37 1.52 -13.79 -6.17
C GLY A 37 0.75 -14.08 -7.45
N ILE A 38 1.43 -14.55 -8.50
CA ILE A 38 0.78 -14.98 -9.75
C ILE A 38 -0.29 -16.03 -9.46
N ASN A 39 0.07 -17.07 -8.69
CA ASN A 39 -0.87 -18.11 -8.31
C ASN A 39 -2.04 -17.59 -7.47
N MET A 40 -1.81 -16.62 -6.57
CA MET A 40 -2.85 -15.99 -5.77
C MET A 40 -3.85 -15.22 -6.64
N ILE A 41 -3.36 -14.46 -7.63
CA ILE A 41 -4.20 -13.74 -8.59
C ILE A 41 -5.06 -14.72 -9.38
N VAL A 42 -4.47 -15.76 -9.96
CA VAL A 42 -5.21 -16.76 -10.73
C VAL A 42 -6.26 -17.46 -9.86
N ARG A 43 -5.93 -17.86 -8.63
CA ARG A 43 -6.89 -18.47 -7.70
C ARG A 43 -8.07 -17.57 -7.40
N THR A 44 -7.80 -16.29 -7.12
CA THR A 44 -8.81 -15.35 -6.67
C THR A 44 -9.68 -14.85 -7.82
N TYR A 45 -9.04 -14.39 -8.89
CA TYR A 45 -9.69 -13.70 -10.00
C TYR A 45 -10.18 -14.64 -11.11
N ALA A 46 -9.50 -15.78 -11.33
CA ALA A 46 -9.93 -16.73 -12.35
C ALA A 46 -10.75 -17.89 -11.76
N LEU A 47 -10.25 -18.52 -10.69
CA LEU A 47 -10.87 -19.72 -10.11
C LEU A 47 -11.95 -19.41 -9.05
N GLY A 48 -12.17 -18.13 -8.74
CA GLY A 48 -13.22 -17.69 -7.80
C GLY A 48 -12.96 -18.06 -6.34
N GLN A 49 -11.70 -18.32 -5.95
CA GLN A 49 -11.37 -18.51 -4.55
C GLN A 49 -11.53 -17.18 -3.78
N PRO A 50 -12.05 -17.21 -2.53
CA PRO A 50 -12.14 -15.99 -1.73
C PRO A 50 -10.76 -15.36 -1.50
N ALA A 51 -10.67 -14.04 -1.70
CA ALA A 51 -9.49 -13.28 -1.30
C ALA A 51 -9.30 -13.34 0.22
N MET A 52 -8.05 -13.31 0.68
CA MET A 52 -7.73 -13.30 2.12
C MET A 52 -8.42 -12.13 2.83
N THR A 53 -8.41 -10.95 2.21
CA THR A 53 -9.31 -9.86 2.60
C THR A 53 -10.27 -9.53 1.45
N PRO A 54 -11.59 -9.49 1.68
CA PRO A 54 -12.58 -9.37 0.59
C PRO A 54 -12.41 -8.16 -0.34
N ILE A 55 -11.89 -7.02 0.16
CA ILE A 55 -11.66 -5.83 -0.67
C ILE A 55 -10.57 -6.05 -1.73
N ASP A 56 -9.67 -6.99 -1.52
CA ASP A 56 -8.57 -7.31 -2.44
C ASP A 56 -9.00 -8.27 -3.56
N GLY A 57 -10.24 -8.78 -3.53
CA GLY A 57 -10.81 -9.63 -4.59
C GLY A 57 -11.57 -8.85 -5.67
N PRO A 58 -12.21 -9.55 -6.63
CA PRO A 58 -13.03 -8.95 -7.69
C PRO A 58 -14.40 -8.44 -7.19
N GLY A 59 -14.81 -8.79 -5.98
CA GLY A 59 -16.13 -8.45 -5.44
C GLY A 59 -17.21 -9.40 -5.93
N THR A 60 -18.48 -9.00 -5.79
CA THR A 60 -19.61 -9.81 -6.24
C THR A 60 -19.79 -9.68 -7.76
N ILE A 61 -19.49 -10.76 -8.48
CA ILE A 61 -19.63 -10.84 -9.94
C ILE A 61 -20.62 -11.93 -10.35
N SER A 62 -21.38 -11.70 -11.43
CA SER A 62 -22.29 -12.72 -11.97
C SER A 62 -21.52 -13.79 -12.76
N PRO A 63 -22.05 -15.02 -12.94
CA PRO A 63 -21.38 -16.04 -13.74
C PRO A 63 -21.08 -15.60 -15.19
N LEU A 64 -21.98 -14.82 -15.80
CA LEU A 64 -21.79 -14.29 -17.15
C LEU A 64 -20.67 -13.23 -17.19
N ASP A 65 -20.63 -12.36 -16.20
CA ASP A 65 -19.57 -11.36 -16.06
C ASP A 65 -18.21 -12.02 -15.82
N GLN A 66 -18.17 -13.05 -14.96
CA GLN A 66 -16.96 -13.85 -14.74
C GLN A 66 -16.47 -14.50 -16.04
N GLN A 67 -17.36 -15.13 -16.82
CA GLN A 67 -16.99 -15.72 -18.10
C GLN A 67 -16.43 -14.67 -19.08
N SER A 68 -17.07 -13.50 -19.14
CA SER A 68 -16.62 -12.39 -19.99
C SER A 68 -15.23 -11.88 -19.59
N ARG A 69 -14.99 -11.70 -18.29
CA ARG A 69 -13.68 -11.29 -17.75
C ARG A 69 -12.58 -12.32 -18.06
N LEU A 70 -12.87 -13.61 -17.88
CA LEU A 70 -11.91 -14.68 -18.20
C LEU A 70 -11.53 -14.69 -19.69
N GLN A 71 -12.52 -14.56 -20.57
CA GLN A 71 -12.30 -14.52 -22.01
C GLN A 71 -11.51 -13.26 -22.42
N ALA A 72 -11.86 -12.11 -21.86
CA ALA A 72 -11.12 -10.88 -22.12
C ALA A 72 -9.68 -10.97 -21.62
N ALA A 73 -9.44 -11.53 -20.43
CA ALA A 73 -8.10 -11.71 -19.90
C ALA A 73 -7.23 -12.61 -20.79
N ASP A 74 -7.80 -13.68 -21.35
CA ASP A 74 -7.12 -14.58 -22.30
C ASP A 74 -6.70 -13.82 -23.56
N TRP A 75 -7.62 -13.08 -24.17
CA TRP A 75 -7.33 -12.28 -25.37
C TRP A 75 -6.33 -11.15 -25.13
N ILE A 76 -6.41 -10.47 -23.99
CA ILE A 76 -5.46 -9.42 -23.60
C ILE A 76 -4.07 -10.01 -23.37
N ALA A 77 -3.98 -11.14 -22.68
CA ALA A 77 -2.71 -11.82 -22.41
C ALA A 77 -2.03 -12.32 -23.69
N ASP A 78 -2.80 -12.65 -24.73
CA ASP A 78 -2.28 -13.05 -26.05
C ASP A 78 -2.02 -11.88 -27.00
N THR A 79 -2.41 -10.66 -26.63
CA THR A 79 -2.19 -9.45 -27.44
C THR A 79 -0.83 -8.83 -27.10
N PRO A 80 0.17 -8.87 -28.01
CA PRO A 80 1.54 -8.47 -27.68
C PRO A 80 1.64 -6.97 -27.35
N ARG A 81 2.33 -6.65 -26.24
CA ARG A 81 2.77 -5.28 -25.94
C ARG A 81 4.26 -5.13 -26.23
N ALA A 82 4.65 -3.95 -26.73
CA ALA A 82 6.06 -3.64 -26.92
C ALA A 82 6.81 -3.74 -25.58
N GLY A 83 7.83 -4.59 -25.50
CA GLY A 83 8.61 -4.83 -24.27
C GLY A 83 8.00 -5.83 -23.29
N ALA A 84 6.91 -6.53 -23.64
CA ALA A 84 6.35 -7.58 -22.78
C ALA A 84 7.25 -8.82 -22.69
N SER A 85 7.32 -9.42 -21.51
CA SER A 85 7.97 -10.71 -21.26
C SER A 85 7.05 -11.90 -21.52
N GLN A 86 5.95 -11.68 -22.25
CA GLN A 86 4.91 -12.63 -22.68
C GLN A 86 5.48 -13.95 -23.22
N GLN A 87 6.63 -13.90 -23.92
CA GLN A 87 7.30 -15.08 -24.47
C GLN A 87 8.04 -15.92 -23.42
N LEU A 88 8.36 -15.34 -22.26
CA LEU A 88 9.11 -15.98 -21.18
C LEU A 88 8.18 -16.58 -20.13
N ASP A 89 7.10 -15.88 -19.77
CA ASP A 89 6.10 -16.36 -18.82
C ASP A 89 4.70 -15.82 -19.14
N PRO A 90 3.83 -16.61 -19.81
CA PRO A 90 2.46 -16.19 -20.11
C PRO A 90 1.59 -16.04 -18.86
N SER A 91 1.98 -16.64 -17.73
CA SER A 91 1.19 -16.56 -16.50
C SER A 91 1.22 -15.17 -15.87
N MET A 92 2.29 -14.42 -16.07
CA MET A 92 2.41 -13.04 -15.60
C MET A 92 1.47 -12.11 -16.37
N ASP A 93 1.48 -12.15 -17.70
CA ASP A 93 0.59 -11.32 -18.52
C ASP A 93 -0.88 -11.70 -18.32
N TYR A 94 -1.19 -12.99 -18.13
CA TYR A 94 -2.54 -13.41 -17.76
C TYR A 94 -2.96 -12.90 -16.37
N ALA A 95 -2.08 -12.93 -15.37
CA ALA A 95 -2.38 -12.37 -14.04
C ALA A 95 -2.62 -10.85 -14.09
N LEU A 96 -1.80 -10.11 -14.85
CA LEU A 96 -2.02 -8.68 -15.07
C LEU A 96 -3.33 -8.40 -15.81
N ALA A 97 -3.65 -9.18 -16.83
CA ALA A 97 -4.91 -9.07 -17.56
C ALA A 97 -6.12 -9.34 -16.65
N LEU A 98 -6.05 -10.33 -15.76
CA LEU A 98 -7.08 -10.60 -14.76
C LEU A 98 -7.35 -9.42 -13.82
N LEU A 99 -6.30 -8.70 -13.41
CA LEU A 99 -6.44 -7.49 -12.58
C LEU A 99 -7.06 -6.34 -13.39
N ASP A 100 -6.62 -6.15 -14.64
CA ASP A 100 -7.12 -5.10 -15.54
C ASP A 100 -8.63 -5.27 -15.82
N VAL A 101 -9.04 -6.45 -16.29
CA VAL A 101 -10.47 -6.77 -16.53
C VAL A 101 -11.30 -6.80 -15.25
N SER A 102 -10.66 -6.75 -14.08
CA SER A 102 -11.29 -6.66 -12.76
C SER A 102 -11.35 -5.22 -12.22
N ASP A 103 -11.02 -4.24 -13.06
CA ASP A 103 -10.97 -2.81 -12.74
C ASP A 103 -10.04 -2.49 -11.55
N ARG A 104 -9.00 -3.31 -11.34
CA ARG A 104 -8.03 -3.14 -10.25
C ARG A 104 -6.89 -2.18 -10.60
N ILE A 105 -7.20 -1.17 -11.41
CA ILE A 105 -6.28 -0.09 -11.78
C ILE A 105 -5.96 0.83 -10.60
N ASP A 106 -6.68 0.70 -9.48
CA ASP A 106 -6.40 1.41 -8.24
C ASP A 106 -5.00 1.13 -7.69
N ALA A 107 -4.37 0.01 -8.05
CA ALA A 107 -2.98 -0.32 -7.71
C ALA A 107 -1.94 0.62 -8.34
N ILE A 108 -2.25 1.26 -9.47
CA ILE A 108 -1.28 2.04 -10.26
C ILE A 108 -1.76 3.46 -10.60
N GLY A 109 -2.96 3.84 -10.13
CA GLY A 109 -3.66 5.04 -10.58
C GLY A 109 -2.99 6.38 -10.25
N PHE A 110 -1.90 6.39 -9.46
CA PHE A 110 -1.17 7.60 -9.09
C PHE A 110 0.29 7.60 -9.56
N GLU A 111 0.73 6.60 -10.32
CA GLU A 111 2.12 6.54 -10.77
C GLU A 111 2.44 7.54 -11.91
N PRO A 112 3.63 8.17 -11.91
CA PRO A 112 4.67 8.11 -10.88
C PRO A 112 4.31 8.95 -9.63
N LEU A 113 4.12 8.31 -8.47
CA LEU A 113 3.53 8.98 -7.29
C LEU A 113 4.39 10.14 -6.77
N MET A 114 5.70 9.91 -6.64
CA MET A 114 6.65 10.88 -6.10
C MET A 114 6.98 12.02 -7.07
N ALA A 115 6.86 11.80 -8.38
CA ALA A 115 7.05 12.82 -9.41
C ALA A 115 5.74 13.52 -9.82
N GLY A 116 4.60 12.96 -9.42
CA GLY A 116 3.26 13.48 -9.65
C GLY A 116 2.65 14.08 -8.38
N ALA A 117 1.71 13.37 -7.76
CA ALA A 117 0.88 13.91 -6.68
C ALA A 117 1.68 14.35 -5.42
N ASN A 118 2.87 13.79 -5.22
CA ASN A 118 3.79 14.12 -4.12
C ASN A 118 5.00 14.97 -4.53
N ALA A 119 5.04 15.51 -5.76
CA ALA A 119 6.22 16.19 -6.30
C ALA A 119 6.72 17.35 -5.41
N ALA A 120 5.82 18.19 -4.90
CA ALA A 120 6.18 19.33 -4.06
C ALA A 120 6.84 18.90 -2.73
N ALA A 121 6.20 17.96 -2.01
CA ALA A 121 6.73 17.42 -0.76
C ALA A 121 8.04 16.65 -0.99
N SER A 122 8.14 15.89 -2.08
CA SER A 122 9.37 15.19 -2.47
C SER A 122 10.52 16.15 -2.75
N ALA A 123 10.26 17.26 -3.44
CA ALA A 123 11.28 18.28 -3.69
C ALA A 123 11.76 18.93 -2.37
N GLN A 124 10.85 19.23 -1.46
CA GLN A 124 11.18 19.77 -0.14
C GLN A 124 12.01 18.78 0.70
N ALA A 125 11.68 17.49 0.66
CA ALA A 125 12.37 16.46 1.43
C ALA A 125 13.86 16.32 1.06
N LYS A 126 14.23 16.52 -0.22
CA LYS A 126 15.63 16.42 -0.70
C LYS A 126 16.60 17.39 -0.01
N GLY A 127 16.12 18.56 0.41
CA GLY A 127 16.92 19.59 1.08
C GLY A 127 16.67 19.67 2.59
N LEU A 128 15.86 18.77 3.14
CA LEU A 128 15.42 18.86 4.52
C LEU A 128 16.51 18.37 5.49
N ASP A 129 16.83 19.20 6.47
CA ASP A 129 17.54 18.75 7.67
C ASP A 129 16.55 18.07 8.63
N TRP A 130 16.46 16.74 8.52
CA TRP A 130 15.57 15.91 9.33
C TRP A 130 15.81 16.04 10.83
N ASN A 131 16.98 16.49 11.29
CA ASN A 131 17.29 16.62 12.72
C ASN A 131 16.57 17.79 13.39
N ARG A 132 16.07 18.75 12.61
CA ARG A 132 15.26 19.88 13.13
C ARG A 132 13.91 19.45 13.70
N TYR A 133 13.42 18.30 13.25
CA TYR A 133 12.12 17.78 13.62
C TYR A 133 12.29 16.64 14.63
N ARG A 134 11.35 16.52 15.56
CA ARG A 134 11.38 15.41 16.52
C ARG A 134 11.09 14.07 15.82
N TYR A 135 10.10 14.07 14.94
CA TYR A 135 9.71 12.89 14.18
C TYR A 135 9.98 13.08 12.69
N SER A 136 10.23 11.99 11.97
CA SER A 136 10.43 11.99 10.50
C SER A 136 9.17 12.48 9.79
N ALA A 137 7.99 11.95 10.15
CA ALA A 137 6.70 12.46 9.69
C ALA A 137 5.59 12.13 10.69
N MET A 138 4.43 12.76 10.50
CA MET A 138 3.17 12.32 11.10
C MET A 138 2.40 11.47 10.08
N ILE A 139 2.09 10.22 10.42
CA ILE A 139 1.32 9.28 9.62
C ILE A 139 -0.13 9.35 10.09
N VAL A 140 -1.03 9.84 9.24
CA VAL A 140 -2.47 9.91 9.50
C VAL A 140 -3.14 8.80 8.70
N THR A 141 -3.73 7.83 9.41
CA THR A 141 -4.41 6.71 8.77
C THR A 141 -5.81 7.08 8.32
N GLY A 142 -6.21 6.53 7.18
CA GLY A 142 -7.55 6.61 6.62
C GLY A 142 -8.54 5.77 7.39
N VAL A 143 -9.81 6.15 7.24
CA VAL A 143 -11.00 5.43 7.71
C VAL A 143 -12.09 5.72 6.68
N GLY A 144 -12.39 4.73 5.84
CA GLY A 144 -13.38 4.87 4.79
C GLY A 144 -14.78 5.19 5.33
N PRO A 145 -15.61 5.94 4.59
CA PRO A 145 -16.99 6.21 4.95
C PRO A 145 -17.85 4.95 4.86
N GLU A 146 -18.90 4.91 5.69
CA GLU A 146 -19.90 3.83 5.64
C GLU A 146 -20.97 4.07 4.56
N ILE A 147 -21.08 5.32 4.09
CA ILE A 147 -22.13 5.77 3.19
C ILE A 147 -21.53 5.96 1.79
N GLU A 148 -22.16 5.34 0.80
CA GLU A 148 -21.82 5.54 -0.61
C GLU A 148 -22.00 7.00 -1.02
N GLY A 149 -21.04 7.52 -1.80
CA GLY A 149 -21.03 8.92 -2.23
C GLY A 149 -20.48 9.90 -1.19
N GLU A 150 -20.17 9.49 0.05
CA GLU A 150 -19.45 10.34 0.99
C GLU A 150 -17.94 10.38 0.64
N PRO A 151 -17.31 11.54 0.45
CA PRO A 151 -15.89 11.61 0.10
C PRO A 151 -14.96 11.44 1.31
N LEU A 152 -15.44 11.72 2.52
CA LEU A 152 -14.63 11.66 3.74
C LEU A 152 -15.50 11.32 4.94
N SER A 153 -15.15 10.24 5.65
CA SER A 153 -15.91 9.74 6.79
C SER A 153 -15.91 10.71 8.00
N PRO A 154 -16.85 10.57 8.94
CA PRO A 154 -16.82 11.29 10.22
C PRO A 154 -15.51 11.08 11.01
N PHE A 155 -14.98 9.85 11.04
CA PHE A 155 -13.70 9.57 11.70
C PHE A 155 -12.51 10.16 10.94
N GLY A 156 -12.55 10.17 9.60
CA GLY A 156 -11.58 10.88 8.78
C GLY A 156 -11.54 12.37 9.13
N LYS A 157 -12.71 13.04 9.20
CA LYS A 157 -12.81 14.45 9.63
C LYS A 157 -12.21 14.68 11.02
N TYR A 158 -12.42 13.74 11.96
CA TYR A 158 -11.81 13.77 13.28
C TYR A 158 -10.28 13.64 13.24
N HIS A 159 -9.74 12.67 12.47
CA HIS A 159 -8.29 12.51 12.28
C HIS A 159 -7.66 13.78 11.71
N LEU A 160 -8.28 14.43 10.72
CA LEU A 160 -7.73 15.65 10.14
C LEU A 160 -7.69 16.82 11.13
N ARG A 161 -8.68 16.93 12.01
CA ARG A 161 -8.65 17.95 13.07
C ARG A 161 -7.52 17.71 14.07
N LEU A 162 -7.30 16.45 14.45
CA LEU A 162 -6.17 16.07 15.29
C LEU A 162 -4.84 16.37 14.60
N ALA A 163 -4.71 15.99 13.33
CA ALA A 163 -3.52 16.21 12.52
C ALA A 163 -3.19 17.71 12.40
N ALA A 164 -4.16 18.55 12.04
CA ALA A 164 -3.96 20.00 11.96
C ALA A 164 -3.47 20.58 13.30
N ARG A 165 -4.08 20.17 14.42
CA ARG A 165 -3.66 20.60 15.77
C ARG A 165 -2.24 20.13 16.11
N ARG A 166 -1.88 18.90 15.76
CA ARG A 166 -0.58 18.32 16.07
C ARG A 166 0.53 18.91 15.19
N PHE A 167 0.25 19.13 13.90
CA PHE A 167 1.18 19.74 12.96
C PHE A 167 1.57 21.17 13.37
N ALA A 168 0.63 21.94 13.92
CA ALA A 168 0.90 23.28 14.44
C ALA A 168 1.94 23.32 15.59
N GLN A 169 2.28 22.18 16.19
CA GLN A 169 3.32 22.08 17.23
C GLN A 169 4.73 21.99 16.65
N GLY A 170 4.89 21.78 15.33
CA GLY A 170 6.17 21.86 14.63
C GLY A 170 7.10 20.65 14.78
N ASP A 171 6.63 19.55 15.38
CA ASP A 171 7.44 18.35 15.62
C ASP A 171 7.77 17.52 14.36
N THR A 172 7.11 17.81 13.23
CA THR A 172 7.23 17.09 11.95
C THR A 172 7.22 18.07 10.78
N ALA A 173 8.01 17.81 9.74
CA ALA A 173 7.95 18.56 8.48
C ALA A 173 6.78 18.15 7.59
N PHE A 174 6.39 16.87 7.65
CA PHE A 174 5.45 16.27 6.72
C PHE A 174 4.30 15.54 7.43
N ILE A 175 3.15 15.56 6.79
CA ILE A 175 1.98 14.74 7.08
C ILE A 175 1.82 13.72 5.95
N ILE A 176 1.94 12.43 6.26
CA ILE A 176 1.63 11.34 5.35
C ILE A 176 0.16 10.95 5.57
N LEU A 177 -0.66 11.16 4.57
CA LEU A 177 -2.08 10.77 4.55
C LEU A 177 -2.21 9.42 3.85
N SER A 178 -2.57 8.37 4.58
CA SER A 178 -2.58 7.01 4.04
C SER A 178 -3.98 6.42 3.99
N GLY A 179 -4.45 6.11 2.78
CA GLY A 179 -5.78 5.57 2.53
C GLY A 179 -6.16 5.63 1.05
N GLY A 180 -6.54 4.49 0.49
CA GLY A 180 -6.95 4.30 -0.89
C GLY A 180 -8.47 4.30 -1.11
N ARG A 181 -8.93 3.51 -2.08
CA ARG A 181 -10.35 3.34 -2.44
C ARG A 181 -10.95 2.09 -1.79
N ALA A 182 -10.84 2.01 -0.47
CA ALA A 182 -11.10 0.77 0.26
C ALA A 182 -12.58 0.57 0.61
N HIS A 183 -13.24 1.61 1.12
CA HIS A 183 -14.61 1.49 1.62
C HIS A 183 -15.44 2.75 1.32
N PRO A 184 -16.68 2.62 0.81
CA PRO A 184 -17.27 1.39 0.28
C PRO A 184 -16.52 0.91 -0.97
N ARG A 185 -16.62 -0.39 -1.28
CA ARG A 185 -15.98 -0.97 -2.48
C ARG A 185 -16.41 -0.19 -3.73
N ALA A 186 -15.47 0.04 -4.65
CA ALA A 186 -15.66 0.79 -5.88
C ALA A 186 -16.02 2.28 -5.69
N THR A 187 -15.78 2.84 -4.50
CA THR A 187 -15.85 4.30 -4.30
C THR A 187 -14.96 5.04 -5.31
N PRO A 188 -15.44 6.15 -5.90
CA PRO A 188 -14.61 6.99 -6.77
C PRO A 188 -13.59 7.81 -5.96
N PHE A 189 -13.77 7.90 -4.64
CA PHE A 189 -12.97 8.74 -3.77
C PHE A 189 -11.76 8.00 -3.22
N THR A 190 -10.57 8.53 -3.50
CA THR A 190 -9.35 8.10 -2.83
C THR A 190 -9.21 8.88 -1.52
N GLU A 191 -9.24 8.18 -0.38
CA GLU A 191 -9.27 8.83 0.94
C GLU A 191 -8.12 9.83 1.13
N ALA A 192 -6.88 9.47 0.78
CA ALA A 192 -5.72 10.36 0.92
C ALA A 192 -5.84 11.66 0.14
N VAL A 193 -6.50 11.64 -1.03
CA VAL A 193 -6.74 12.83 -1.85
C VAL A 193 -7.76 13.75 -1.18
N GLU A 194 -8.88 13.19 -0.71
CA GLU A 194 -9.92 13.97 -0.03
C GLU A 194 -9.44 14.51 1.32
N MET A 195 -8.61 13.74 2.02
CA MET A 195 -7.90 14.18 3.22
C MET A 195 -6.97 15.37 2.94
N LYS A 196 -6.18 15.33 1.86
CA LYS A 196 -5.27 16.42 1.47
C LYS A 196 -6.04 17.70 1.18
N LYS A 197 -7.11 17.62 0.38
CA LYS A 197 -7.99 18.75 0.08
C LYS A 197 -8.54 19.38 1.37
N ALA A 198 -9.07 18.56 2.26
CA ALA A 198 -9.64 19.04 3.51
C ALA A 198 -8.61 19.68 4.46
N LEU A 199 -7.36 19.18 4.52
CA LEU A 199 -6.29 19.82 5.30
C LEU A 199 -5.90 21.19 4.75
N ILE A 200 -5.80 21.32 3.43
CA ILE A 200 -5.47 22.59 2.77
C ILE A 200 -6.62 23.59 2.97
N GLU A 201 -7.84 23.21 2.57
CA GLU A 201 -8.97 24.14 2.50
C GLU A 201 -9.47 24.58 3.89
N ARG A 202 -9.49 23.67 4.87
CA ARG A 202 -10.12 23.93 6.18
C ARG A 202 -9.14 24.36 7.26
N TYR A 203 -7.89 23.94 7.14
CA TYR A 203 -6.87 24.15 8.17
C TYR A 203 -5.65 24.92 7.67
N GLY A 204 -5.58 25.26 6.37
CA GLY A 204 -4.50 26.03 5.80
C GLY A 204 -3.15 25.33 5.84
N ILE A 205 -3.13 23.99 5.91
CA ILE A 205 -1.87 23.24 5.89
C ILE A 205 -1.24 23.38 4.50
N PRO A 206 0.05 23.76 4.40
CA PRO A 206 0.74 23.89 3.11
C PRO A 206 0.73 22.57 2.33
N ALA A 207 0.50 22.65 1.01
CA ALA A 207 0.40 21.46 0.15
C ALA A 207 1.72 20.70 0.01
N ASP A 208 2.86 21.38 0.18
CA ASP A 208 4.22 20.82 0.20
C ASP A 208 4.56 20.11 1.53
N ALA A 209 3.83 20.39 2.60
CA ALA A 209 3.90 19.63 3.85
C ALA A 209 3.07 18.33 3.82
N ILE A 210 2.28 18.06 2.77
CA ILE A 210 1.37 16.92 2.70
C ILE A 210 1.80 15.93 1.62
N VAL A 211 2.00 14.69 2.04
CA VAL A 211 2.29 13.52 1.21
C VAL A 211 1.07 12.62 1.22
N ILE A 212 0.60 12.17 0.06
CA ILE A 212 -0.48 11.18 -0.04
C ILE A 212 0.09 9.79 -0.29
N GLU A 213 -0.52 8.81 0.37
CA GLU A 213 -0.35 7.38 0.13
C GLU A 213 -1.73 6.85 -0.28
N PRO A 214 -2.00 6.73 -1.59
CA PRO A 214 -3.35 6.53 -2.11
C PRO A 214 -3.72 5.05 -2.32
N TYR A 215 -2.91 4.10 -1.85
CA TYR A 215 -3.03 2.69 -2.22
C TYR A 215 -3.46 1.79 -1.07
N ALA A 216 -3.19 2.17 0.18
CA ALA A 216 -3.52 1.33 1.32
C ALA A 216 -5.03 1.06 1.44
N ARG A 217 -5.37 -0.20 1.71
CA ARG A 217 -6.77 -0.67 1.91
C ARG A 217 -7.01 -1.21 3.31
N HIS A 218 -5.94 -1.39 4.08
CA HIS A 218 -5.92 -1.95 5.42
C HIS A 218 -5.04 -1.13 6.35
N THR A 219 -5.22 -1.31 7.65
CA THR A 219 -4.31 -0.70 8.64
C THR A 219 -2.88 -1.25 8.51
N THR A 220 -2.71 -2.51 8.08
CA THR A 220 -1.40 -3.14 7.81
C THR A 220 -0.70 -2.44 6.64
N THR A 221 -1.41 -2.27 5.52
CA THR A 221 -0.89 -1.58 4.33
C THR A 221 -0.66 -0.09 4.56
N ASN A 222 -1.44 0.56 5.44
CA ASN A 222 -1.21 1.96 5.79
C ASN A 222 0.22 2.19 6.31
N LEU A 223 0.64 1.37 7.29
CA LEU A 223 1.96 1.51 7.90
C LEU A 223 3.08 0.99 7.00
N ARG A 224 2.83 -0.05 6.20
CA ARG A 224 3.76 -0.53 5.16
C ARG A 224 4.07 0.59 4.17
N ASN A 225 3.04 1.15 3.55
CA ASN A 225 3.20 2.13 2.47
C ASN A 225 3.72 3.47 3.00
N ALA A 226 3.31 3.90 4.20
CA ALA A 226 3.91 5.06 4.85
C ALA A 226 5.42 4.86 5.11
N SER A 227 5.84 3.66 5.51
CA SER A 227 7.28 3.34 5.67
C SER A 227 8.03 3.38 4.33
N ARG A 228 7.42 2.92 3.24
CA ARG A 228 7.97 3.05 1.88
C ARG A 228 8.11 4.51 1.46
N LEU A 229 7.10 5.34 1.70
CA LEU A 229 7.19 6.77 1.38
C LEU A 229 8.28 7.48 2.17
N LEU A 230 8.42 7.18 3.46
CA LEU A 230 9.54 7.70 4.26
C LEU A 230 10.90 7.36 3.64
N MET A 231 11.09 6.12 3.17
CA MET A 231 12.30 5.71 2.46
C MET A 231 12.48 6.46 1.14
N GLN A 232 11.42 6.58 0.33
CA GLN A 232 11.46 7.30 -0.96
C GLN A 232 11.72 8.80 -0.79
N MET A 233 11.30 9.40 0.33
CA MET A 233 11.59 10.78 0.71
C MET A 233 13.01 10.98 1.26
N GLY A 234 13.75 9.90 1.54
CA GLY A 234 15.09 9.98 2.15
C GLY A 234 15.07 10.23 3.66
N ALA A 235 13.97 9.93 4.35
CA ALA A 235 13.90 10.03 5.80
C ALA A 235 14.83 8.98 6.47
N PRO A 236 15.58 9.34 7.53
CA PRO A 236 16.37 8.37 8.27
C PRO A 236 15.49 7.31 8.95
N LEU A 237 15.78 6.03 8.71
CA LEU A 237 14.98 4.91 9.24
C LEU A 237 15.13 4.69 10.75
N ASP A 238 16.19 5.23 11.35
CA ASP A 238 16.40 5.26 12.80
C ASP A 238 15.63 6.39 13.49
N LYS A 239 15.04 7.31 12.72
CA LYS A 239 14.21 8.40 13.22
C LYS A 239 12.74 7.97 13.30
N ASP A 240 12.16 8.12 14.48
CA ASP A 240 10.76 7.78 14.71
C ASP A 240 9.80 8.67 13.92
N ALA A 241 8.69 8.09 13.47
CA ALA A 241 7.50 8.78 12.99
C ALA A 241 6.43 8.80 14.10
N LEU A 242 5.38 9.60 13.89
CA LEU A 242 4.22 9.68 14.78
C LEU A 242 2.98 9.17 14.05
N ILE A 243 2.37 8.07 14.52
CA ILE A 243 1.05 7.64 14.03
C ILE A 243 -0.02 8.46 14.75
N LEU A 244 -0.95 9.01 13.98
CA LEU A 244 -2.11 9.74 14.48
C LEU A 244 -3.40 9.13 13.93
N CYS A 245 -4.27 8.67 14.82
CA CYS A 245 -5.56 8.07 14.49
C CYS A 245 -6.52 8.09 15.68
N ASN A 246 -7.74 7.59 15.51
CA ASN A 246 -8.72 7.48 16.59
C ASN A 246 -8.29 6.44 17.65
N PRO A 247 -8.85 6.50 18.87
CA PRO A 247 -8.43 5.61 19.96
C PRO A 247 -8.59 4.12 19.68
N VAL A 248 -9.62 3.72 18.92
CA VAL A 248 -9.86 2.30 18.60
C VAL A 248 -8.78 1.79 17.65
N GLN A 249 -8.49 2.53 16.59
CA GLN A 249 -7.44 2.16 15.64
C GLN A 249 -6.05 2.22 16.29
N SER A 250 -5.81 3.19 17.16
CA SER A 250 -4.55 3.29 17.92
C SER A 250 -4.37 2.11 18.87
N ALA A 251 -5.41 1.69 19.59
CA ALA A 251 -5.34 0.50 20.44
C ALA A 251 -5.11 -0.78 19.61
N TYR A 252 -5.74 -0.87 18.43
CA TYR A 252 -5.53 -1.98 17.52
C TYR A 252 -4.09 -2.05 17.01
N ILE A 253 -3.50 -0.93 16.55
CA ILE A 253 -2.12 -0.88 16.03
C ILE A 253 -1.09 -1.33 17.08
N GLU A 254 -1.32 -1.05 18.36
CA GLU A 254 -0.42 -1.47 19.46
C GLU A 254 -0.62 -2.93 19.89
N SER A 255 -1.67 -3.61 19.41
CA SER A 255 -2.04 -4.94 19.86
C SER A 255 -1.18 -6.07 19.26
N GLU A 256 -1.08 -7.19 19.99
CA GLU A 256 -0.52 -8.45 19.48
C GLU A 256 -1.27 -8.93 18.23
N LYS A 257 -2.59 -8.77 18.20
CA LYS A 257 -3.42 -9.12 17.02
C LYS A 257 -2.96 -8.40 15.75
N PHE A 258 -2.54 -7.14 15.85
CA PHE A 258 -2.00 -6.41 14.70
C PHE A 258 -0.63 -6.94 14.29
N THR A 259 0.20 -7.31 15.26
CA THR A 259 1.50 -7.96 15.03
C THR A 259 1.32 -9.29 14.29
N ASP A 260 0.39 -10.14 14.74
CA ASP A 260 0.06 -11.42 14.10
C ASP A 260 -0.48 -11.22 12.69
N ARG A 261 -1.37 -10.22 12.50
CA ARG A 261 -1.91 -9.90 11.17
C ARG A 261 -0.81 -9.46 10.21
N ASN A 262 0.13 -8.61 10.64
CA ASN A 262 1.27 -8.24 9.80
C ASN A 262 2.13 -9.46 9.42
N ALA A 263 2.37 -10.37 10.37
CA ALA A 263 3.13 -11.59 10.08
C ALA A 263 2.40 -12.51 9.08
N ALA A 264 1.07 -12.64 9.21
CA ALA A 264 0.26 -13.45 8.31
C ALA A 264 0.10 -12.84 6.91
N GLU A 265 -0.15 -11.53 6.82
CA GLU A 265 -0.46 -10.84 5.56
C GLU A 265 0.78 -10.38 4.81
N LEU A 266 1.74 -9.76 5.51
CA LEU A 266 2.95 -9.18 4.90
C LEU A 266 4.14 -10.14 4.99
N GLY A 267 4.16 -11.05 5.97
CA GLY A 267 5.33 -11.87 6.28
C GLY A 267 6.44 -11.12 7.03
N TYR A 268 6.19 -9.88 7.43
CA TYR A 268 7.11 -9.04 8.19
C TYR A 268 6.34 -7.95 8.96
N GLN A 269 7.02 -7.26 9.87
CA GLN A 269 6.46 -6.09 10.54
C GLN A 269 6.83 -4.82 9.76
N PRO A 270 5.85 -3.97 9.39
CA PRO A 270 6.13 -2.75 8.61
C PRO A 270 6.95 -1.72 9.38
N GLY A 271 6.98 -1.88 10.70
CA GLY A 271 7.77 -1.14 11.67
C GLY A 271 7.41 -1.63 13.07
N ARG A 272 7.73 -0.85 14.09
CA ARG A 272 7.35 -1.15 15.47
C ARG A 272 6.78 0.06 16.17
N VAL A 273 5.78 -0.15 17.02
CA VAL A 273 5.36 0.85 18.00
C VAL A 273 6.43 0.92 19.08
N VAL A 274 6.98 2.11 19.32
CA VAL A 274 8.02 2.36 20.32
C VAL A 274 7.38 2.72 21.67
N SER A 275 6.36 3.58 21.63
CA SER A 275 5.63 3.99 22.82
C SER A 275 4.31 4.65 22.44
N ARG A 276 3.37 4.67 23.39
CA ARG A 276 2.13 5.45 23.32
C ARG A 276 2.34 6.83 23.95
N ILE A 277 1.92 7.88 23.24
CA ILE A 277 1.89 9.25 23.77
C ILE A 277 0.52 9.58 24.34
N SER A 278 -0.53 9.16 23.64
CA SER A 278 -1.91 9.43 24.01
C SER A 278 -2.84 8.34 23.44
N PRO A 279 -4.14 8.37 23.74
CA PRO A 279 -5.08 7.47 23.08
C PRO A 279 -5.07 7.58 21.54
N THR A 280 -4.63 8.71 20.97
CA THR A 280 -4.66 8.96 19.52
C THR A 280 -3.28 9.00 18.87
N GLU A 281 -2.20 8.85 19.64
CA GLU A 281 -0.82 9.07 19.18
C GLU A 281 0.12 7.94 19.62
N LEU A 282 0.80 7.34 18.65
CA LEU A 282 1.83 6.31 18.86
C LEU A 282 3.14 6.73 18.19
N VAL A 283 4.25 6.53 18.89
CA VAL A 283 5.59 6.63 18.30
C VAL A 283 5.86 5.35 17.51
N PHE A 284 6.29 5.49 16.26
CA PHE A 284 6.48 4.38 15.34
C PHE A 284 7.87 4.44 14.70
N ARG A 285 8.60 3.32 14.71
CA ARG A 285 9.87 3.20 13.97
C ARG A 285 9.65 2.41 12.68
N PRO A 286 9.87 3.00 11.49
CA PRO A 286 9.68 2.30 10.22
C PRO A 286 10.69 1.15 10.06
N SER A 287 10.30 0.11 9.33
CA SER A 287 11.17 -1.03 9.01
C SER A 287 11.61 -0.99 7.55
N ARG A 288 12.88 -1.34 7.30
CA ARG A 288 13.40 -1.56 5.94
C ARG A 288 12.71 -2.74 5.26
N ALA A 289 12.19 -3.71 6.01
CA ALA A 289 11.43 -4.84 5.45
C ALA A 289 10.21 -4.39 4.65
N SER A 290 9.65 -3.20 4.94
CA SER A 290 8.59 -2.60 4.13
C SER A 290 9.00 -2.32 2.69
N ALA A 291 10.29 -2.27 2.35
CA ALA A 291 10.75 -2.12 0.97
C ALA A 291 10.56 -3.39 0.11
N ARG A 292 10.24 -4.53 0.74
CA ARG A 292 9.90 -5.76 0.00
C ARG A 292 8.59 -5.53 -0.74
N ILE A 293 8.62 -5.70 -2.06
CA ILE A 293 7.40 -5.84 -2.87
C ILE A 293 6.76 -7.17 -2.48
N ASP A 294 5.44 -7.16 -2.24
CA ASP A 294 4.68 -8.36 -1.90
C ASP A 294 3.61 -8.68 -2.95
N PRO A 295 3.95 -9.47 -3.99
CA PRO A 295 3.01 -9.87 -5.04
C PRO A 295 1.82 -10.69 -4.55
N ARG A 296 1.83 -11.18 -3.29
CA ARG A 296 0.68 -11.87 -2.68
C ARG A 296 -0.43 -10.90 -2.30
N ASP A 297 -0.10 -9.62 -2.10
CA ASP A 297 -1.02 -8.51 -2.17
C ASP A 297 -1.04 -8.05 -3.64
N PRO A 298 -2.01 -8.47 -4.47
CA PRO A 298 -2.00 -8.20 -5.91
C PRO A 298 -2.17 -6.71 -6.26
N LEU A 299 -2.44 -5.91 -5.23
CA LEU A 299 -2.75 -4.49 -5.28
C LEU A 299 -1.69 -3.68 -4.50
N ASP A 300 -0.52 -4.30 -4.26
CA ASP A 300 0.67 -3.62 -3.78
C ASP A 300 1.28 -2.80 -4.92
N PRO A 301 1.40 -1.45 -4.80
CA PRO A 301 1.94 -0.58 -5.84
C PRO A 301 3.44 -0.76 -6.06
#